data_AF-A0A2D9CAT8-F1
#
_entry.id   AF-A0A2D9CAT8-F1
#
_cell.length_a   1.000
_cell.length_b   1.000
_cell.length_c   1.000
_cell.angle_alpha   90.00
_cell.angle_beta   90.00
_cell.angle_gamma   90.00
#
_symmetry.space_group_name_H-M   'P 1'
#
loop_
_entity.id
_entity.type
_entity.pdbx_description
1 polymer ?
#
loop_
_entity_poly.entity_id
_entity_poly.type
_entity_poly.pdbx_seq_one_letter_code
_entity_poly.pdbx_strand_id
1 'polypeptide(L)'
;MILKIDIVLAAYEELRISGLTSEPSPKEVESAVRRLDNMMLGWKNKNLCLSYIRSESYSDIDPNQDSGINDVDMFAIVANLAKNLCAMFGKTCHIQTMIDAKEGYDNLFSAVVPERESDPYQPLGSGRPFGNTFASRFKYQGNNKNAPDNCETLDLIVGQTDYFSVDFNRYLLEGNTIDSYTIDDGQGVEVIESTESEGFINFEAKGLAVGFAPIKITVTSTPSGRVIPETINFNVTES
;
A
#
# COMPACT_ATOMS: atom_id res chain seq x y z
N MET A 1 -13.63 10.01 -8.00
CA MET A 1 -13.78 10.23 -6.55
C MET A 1 -14.97 9.41 -6.11
N ILE A 2 -14.73 8.38 -5.29
CA ILE A 2 -15.75 7.45 -4.82
C ILE A 2 -15.88 7.65 -3.32
N LEU A 3 -17.06 8.01 -2.82
CA LEU A 3 -17.27 8.20 -1.39
C LEU A 3 -17.43 6.86 -0.69
N LYS A 4 -17.06 6.79 0.60
CA LYS A 4 -17.24 5.57 1.40
C LYS A 4 -18.70 5.13 1.46
N ILE A 5 -19.62 6.09 1.54
CA ILE A 5 -21.07 5.83 1.52
C ILE A 5 -21.50 5.12 0.24
N ASP A 6 -20.94 5.46 -0.92
CA ASP A 6 -21.30 4.86 -2.20
C ASP A 6 -20.94 3.37 -2.23
N ILE A 7 -19.76 3.02 -1.70
CA ILE A 7 -19.29 1.62 -1.57
C ILE A 7 -20.23 0.83 -0.64
N VAL A 8 -20.60 1.43 0.49
CA VAL A 8 -21.48 0.79 1.47
C VAL A 8 -22.89 0.59 0.89
N LEU A 9 -23.44 1.59 0.21
CA LEU A 9 -24.75 1.49 -0.44
C LEU A 9 -24.74 0.44 -1.54
N ALA A 10 -23.70 0.40 -2.38
CA ALA A 10 -23.54 -0.63 -3.40
C ALA A 10 -23.49 -2.04 -2.78
N ALA A 11 -22.81 -2.21 -1.64
CA ALA A 11 -22.80 -3.49 -0.93
C ALA A 11 -24.19 -3.87 -0.40
N TYR A 12 -24.96 -2.91 0.14
CA TYR A 12 -26.35 -3.16 0.55
C TYR A 12 -27.27 -3.45 -0.64
N GLU A 13 -27.06 -2.82 -1.80
CA GLU A 13 -27.80 -3.12 -3.03
C GLU A 13 -27.57 -4.56 -3.51
N GLU A 14 -26.35 -5.06 -3.43
CA GLU A 14 -26.05 -6.46 -3.73
C GLU A 14 -26.81 -7.41 -2.78
N LEU A 15 -26.85 -7.07 -1.50
CA LEU A 15 -27.61 -7.84 -0.49
C LEU A 15 -29.13 -7.75 -0.67
N ARG A 16 -29.62 -6.65 -1.22
CA ARG A 16 -31.04 -6.46 -1.55
C ARG A 16 -31.47 -7.37 -2.69
N ILE A 17 -30.65 -7.50 -3.73
CA ILE A 17 -30.89 -8.45 -4.83
C ILE A 17 -30.94 -9.89 -4.28
N SER A 18 -30.14 -10.18 -3.25
CA SER A 18 -30.18 -11.46 -2.52
C SER A 18 -31.37 -11.59 -1.53
N GLY A 19 -32.25 -10.59 -1.41
CA GLY A 19 -33.43 -10.62 -0.54
C GLY A 19 -33.15 -10.47 0.96
N LEU A 20 -31.96 -10.00 1.36
CA LEU A 20 -31.49 -10.05 2.75
C LEU A 20 -31.85 -8.81 3.60
N THR A 21 -31.90 -7.61 3.02
CA THR A 21 -32.10 -6.33 3.76
C THR A 21 -32.96 -5.29 3.01
N SER A 22 -33.75 -4.50 3.76
CA SER A 22 -34.39 -3.24 3.35
C SER A 22 -33.41 -2.06 3.49
N GLU A 23 -33.80 -0.81 3.18
CA GLU A 23 -32.89 0.38 3.21
C GLU A 23 -32.08 0.46 4.51
N PRO A 24 -30.75 0.64 4.45
CA PRO A 24 -29.93 0.70 5.66
C PRO A 24 -30.23 1.98 6.44
N SER A 25 -30.35 1.86 7.76
CA SER A 25 -30.42 3.02 8.65
C SER A 25 -29.06 3.73 8.73
N PRO A 26 -29.02 5.04 9.06
CA PRO A 26 -27.74 5.77 9.16
C PRO A 26 -26.72 5.12 10.10
N LYS A 27 -27.20 4.53 11.21
CA LYS A 27 -26.34 3.82 12.18
C LYS A 27 -25.76 2.52 11.62
N GLU A 28 -26.49 1.84 10.73
CA GLU A 28 -26.00 0.65 10.03
C GLU A 28 -24.95 1.04 8.99
N VAL A 29 -25.13 2.17 8.30
CA VAL A 29 -24.12 2.72 7.38
C VAL A 29 -22.82 3.00 8.12
N GLU A 30 -22.85 3.70 9.27
CA GLU A 30 -21.65 3.92 10.09
C GLU A 30 -20.97 2.60 10.52
N SER A 31 -21.78 1.62 10.90
CA SER A 31 -21.28 0.30 11.30
C SER A 31 -20.68 -0.47 10.12
N ALA A 32 -21.22 -0.30 8.92
CA ALA A 32 -20.70 -0.86 7.70
C ALA A 32 -19.39 -0.19 7.27
N VAL A 33 -19.27 1.14 7.40
CA VAL A 33 -18.00 1.87 7.17
C VAL A 33 -16.92 1.40 8.14
N ARG A 34 -17.25 1.17 9.42
CA ARG A 34 -16.31 0.52 10.37
C ARG A 34 -15.81 -0.83 9.88
N ARG A 35 -16.70 -1.61 9.27
CA ARG A 35 -16.35 -2.93 8.77
C ARG A 35 -15.50 -2.84 7.51
N LEU A 36 -15.79 -1.87 6.65
CA LEU A 36 -14.97 -1.52 5.49
C LEU A 36 -13.55 -1.15 5.93
N ASP A 37 -13.40 -0.22 6.88
CA ASP A 37 -12.08 0.17 7.41
C ASP A 37 -11.31 -1.03 7.97
N ASN A 38 -11.95 -1.88 8.77
CA ASN A 38 -11.32 -3.09 9.31
C ASN A 38 -10.94 -4.11 8.23
N MET A 39 -11.77 -4.26 7.20
CA MET A 39 -11.50 -5.14 6.07
C MET A 39 -10.27 -4.67 5.30
N MET A 40 -10.21 -3.38 4.97
CA MET A 40 -9.10 -2.76 4.24
C MET A 40 -7.80 -2.81 5.04
N LEU A 41 -7.84 -2.55 6.36
CA LEU A 41 -6.68 -2.73 7.23
C LEU A 41 -6.22 -4.19 7.30
N GLY A 42 -7.16 -5.13 7.33
CA GLY A 42 -6.85 -6.57 7.27
C GLY A 42 -6.18 -6.98 5.97
N TRP A 43 -6.52 -6.33 4.85
CA TRP A 43 -5.87 -6.52 3.55
C TRP A 43 -4.50 -5.88 3.49
N LYS A 44 -4.33 -4.66 4.04
CA LYS A 44 -3.03 -4.01 4.19
C LYS A 44 -2.04 -4.88 4.99
N ASN A 45 -2.51 -5.54 6.05
CA ASN A 45 -1.71 -6.49 6.83
C ASN A 45 -1.26 -7.74 6.03
N LYS A 46 -1.92 -8.04 4.91
CA LYS A 46 -1.54 -9.09 3.97
C LYS A 46 -0.69 -8.57 2.80
N ASN A 47 -0.16 -7.35 2.92
CA ASN A 47 0.57 -6.63 1.88
C ASN A 47 -0.26 -6.35 0.61
N LEU A 48 -1.59 -6.23 0.74
CA LEU A 48 -2.41 -5.71 -0.34
C LEU A 48 -2.48 -4.19 -0.21
N CYS A 49 -1.80 -3.50 -1.11
CA CYS A 49 -1.62 -2.05 -1.06
C CYS A 49 -2.64 -1.38 -1.97
N LEU A 50 -3.78 -0.98 -1.40
CA LEU A 50 -4.79 -0.18 -2.07
C LEU A 50 -4.69 1.27 -1.60
N SER A 51 -4.96 2.24 -2.47
CA SER A 51 -4.94 3.69 -2.17
C SER A 51 -6.05 4.17 -1.21
N TYR A 52 -6.58 3.26 -0.38
CA TYR A 52 -7.71 3.50 0.49
C TYR A 52 -7.38 4.45 1.65
N ILE A 53 -8.16 5.53 1.75
CA ILE A 53 -8.06 6.52 2.82
C ILE A 53 -8.92 6.07 4.00
N ARG A 54 -8.27 5.59 5.05
CA ARG A 54 -8.94 5.20 6.30
C ARG A 54 -9.52 6.41 7.04
N SER A 55 -10.51 6.16 7.87
CA SER A 55 -10.97 7.14 8.87
C SER A 55 -9.87 7.37 9.91
N GLU A 56 -9.76 8.59 10.45
CA GLU A 56 -8.70 8.96 11.41
C GLU A 56 -8.78 8.12 12.69
N SER A 57 -10.00 7.91 13.18
CA SER A 57 -10.31 7.16 14.41
C SER A 57 -11.52 6.23 14.22
N TYR A 58 -11.65 5.24 15.10
CA TYR A 58 -12.79 4.31 15.11
C TYR A 58 -14.10 4.96 15.60
N SER A 59 -13.99 6.03 16.39
CA SER A 59 -15.13 6.77 16.93
C SER A 59 -15.63 7.88 16.02
N ASP A 60 -14.74 8.41 15.17
CA ASP A 60 -15.03 9.54 14.28
C ASP A 60 -14.99 9.08 12.84
N ILE A 61 -16.17 8.70 12.33
CA ILE A 61 -16.31 8.08 11.02
C ILE A 61 -17.23 8.96 10.21
N ASP A 62 -16.70 9.45 9.10
CA ASP A 62 -17.45 10.22 8.13
C ASP A 62 -17.76 9.33 6.90
N PRO A 63 -19.03 8.94 6.69
CA PRO A 63 -19.45 8.21 5.49
C PRO A 63 -19.26 9.01 4.20
N ASN A 64 -19.23 10.35 4.27
CA ASN A 64 -19.05 11.22 3.10
C ASN A 64 -17.59 11.49 2.78
N GLN A 65 -16.66 10.90 3.53
CA GLN A 65 -15.24 10.98 3.22
C GLN A 65 -14.94 10.27 1.90
N ASP A 66 -14.02 10.83 1.11
CA ASP A 66 -13.45 10.15 -0.05
C ASP A 66 -12.74 8.87 0.38
N SER A 67 -12.95 7.81 -0.37
CA SER A 67 -12.33 6.51 -0.11
C SER A 67 -10.94 6.39 -0.70
N GLY A 68 -10.57 7.20 -1.70
CA GLY A 68 -9.29 7.12 -2.41
C GLY A 68 -9.11 5.85 -3.28
N ILE A 69 -10.15 5.03 -3.40
CA ILE A 69 -10.13 3.79 -4.20
C ILE A 69 -10.23 4.11 -5.69
N ASN A 70 -9.52 3.32 -6.50
CA ASN A 70 -9.64 3.32 -7.95
C ASN A 70 -10.90 2.56 -8.39
N ASP A 71 -11.59 3.04 -9.43
CA ASP A 71 -12.80 2.44 -10.00
C ASP A 71 -12.61 0.95 -10.35
N VAL A 72 -11.38 0.55 -10.74
CA VAL A 72 -11.04 -0.85 -11.09
C VAL A 72 -11.16 -1.80 -9.88
N ASP A 73 -10.80 -1.33 -8.69
CA ASP A 73 -10.77 -2.16 -7.48
C ASP A 73 -12.11 -2.15 -6.72
N MET A 74 -13.02 -1.25 -7.11
CA MET A 74 -14.30 -1.02 -6.44
C MET A 74 -15.13 -2.30 -6.32
N PHE A 75 -15.25 -3.06 -7.41
CA PHE A 75 -16.08 -4.27 -7.45
C PHE A 75 -15.63 -5.31 -6.41
N ALA A 76 -14.32 -5.54 -6.30
CA ALA A 76 -13.75 -6.49 -5.35
C ALA A 76 -14.05 -6.08 -3.90
N ILE A 77 -14.01 -4.78 -3.61
CA ILE A 77 -14.26 -4.23 -2.28
C ILE A 77 -15.75 -4.36 -1.92
N VAL A 78 -16.65 -4.01 -2.84
CA VAL A 78 -18.11 -4.07 -2.65
C VAL A 78 -18.56 -5.51 -2.34
N ALA A 79 -18.17 -6.48 -3.17
CA ALA A 79 -18.58 -7.88 -2.99
C ALA A 79 -18.04 -8.49 -1.68
N ASN A 80 -16.79 -8.18 -1.31
CA ASN A 80 -16.22 -8.64 -0.04
C ASN A 80 -16.87 -7.94 1.17
N LEU A 81 -17.25 -6.67 1.05
CA LEU A 81 -18.00 -5.98 2.10
C LEU A 81 -19.39 -6.60 2.27
N ALA A 82 -20.12 -6.87 1.18
CA ALA A 82 -21.43 -7.52 1.21
C ALA A 82 -21.38 -8.89 1.92
N LYS A 83 -20.38 -9.71 1.60
CA LYS A 83 -20.11 -10.99 2.29
C LYS A 83 -19.87 -10.80 3.79
N ASN A 84 -19.09 -9.80 4.18
CA ASN A 84 -18.82 -9.50 5.59
C ASN A 84 -20.07 -9.00 6.34
N LEU A 85 -20.90 -8.18 5.69
CA LEU A 85 -22.16 -7.69 6.25
C LEU A 85 -23.18 -8.82 6.45
N CYS A 86 -23.24 -9.81 5.56
CA CYS A 86 -24.10 -11.00 5.76
C CYS A 86 -23.82 -11.70 7.09
N ALA A 87 -22.53 -11.91 7.40
CA ALA A 87 -22.11 -12.52 8.65
C ALA A 87 -22.51 -11.68 9.87
N MET A 88 -22.47 -10.35 9.75
CA MET A 88 -22.91 -9.42 10.82
C MET A 88 -24.40 -9.58 11.13
N PHE A 89 -25.24 -9.81 10.12
CA PHE A 89 -26.66 -10.08 10.31
C PHE A 89 -26.99 -11.54 10.67
N GLY A 90 -25.99 -12.41 10.83
CA GLY A 90 -26.16 -13.83 11.14
C GLY A 90 -26.85 -14.63 10.03
N LYS A 91 -26.80 -14.13 8.79
CA LYS A 91 -27.42 -14.77 7.62
C LYS A 91 -26.36 -15.30 6.66
N THR A 92 -26.72 -16.32 5.89
CA THR A 92 -25.89 -16.81 4.80
C THR A 92 -26.01 -15.90 3.59
N CYS A 93 -24.89 -15.48 3.04
CA CYS A 93 -24.83 -14.74 1.78
C CYS A 93 -25.23 -15.66 0.61
N HIS A 94 -25.73 -15.08 -0.49
CA HIS A 94 -25.97 -15.82 -1.72
C HIS A 94 -24.66 -16.43 -2.27
N ILE A 95 -24.76 -17.61 -2.88
CA ILE A 95 -23.59 -18.34 -3.37
C ILE A 95 -22.84 -17.54 -4.43
N GLN A 96 -23.56 -16.86 -5.33
CA GLN A 96 -22.94 -16.06 -6.39
C GLN A 96 -22.07 -14.93 -5.80
N THR A 97 -22.60 -14.14 -4.86
CA THR A 97 -21.82 -13.09 -4.18
C THR A 97 -20.58 -13.64 -3.47
N MET A 98 -20.64 -14.86 -2.91
CA MET A 98 -19.45 -15.48 -2.31
C MET A 98 -18.39 -15.86 -3.35
N ILE A 99 -18.80 -16.28 -4.56
CA ILE A 99 -17.92 -16.56 -5.69
C ILE A 99 -17.32 -15.25 -6.21
N ASP A 100 -18.17 -14.26 -6.47
CA ASP A 100 -17.78 -12.95 -6.99
C ASP A 100 -16.82 -12.23 -6.03
N ALA A 101 -17.08 -12.30 -4.72
CA ALA A 101 -16.17 -11.76 -3.70
C ALA A 101 -14.80 -12.45 -3.72
N LYS A 102 -14.76 -13.76 -3.96
CA LYS A 102 -13.50 -14.50 -4.06
C LYS A 102 -12.75 -14.14 -5.35
N GLU A 103 -13.44 -14.16 -6.48
CA GLU A 103 -12.86 -13.82 -7.78
C GLU A 103 -12.36 -12.38 -7.80
N GLY A 104 -13.15 -11.43 -7.31
CA GLY A 104 -12.75 -10.03 -7.17
C GLY A 104 -11.51 -9.88 -6.29
N TYR A 105 -11.43 -10.57 -5.14
CA TYR A 105 -10.25 -10.54 -4.29
C TYR A 105 -9.01 -11.14 -4.97
N ASP A 106 -9.17 -12.28 -5.65
CA ASP A 106 -8.07 -12.93 -6.37
C ASP A 106 -7.55 -12.05 -7.52
N ASN A 107 -8.44 -11.29 -8.17
CA ASN A 107 -8.10 -10.34 -9.25
C ASN A 107 -7.38 -9.07 -8.77
N LEU A 108 -7.40 -8.75 -7.47
CA LEU A 108 -6.61 -7.66 -6.91
C LEU A 108 -5.11 -7.98 -6.89
N PHE A 109 -4.74 -9.26 -6.99
CA PHE A 109 -3.35 -9.67 -7.07
C PHE A 109 -2.86 -9.63 -8.51
N SER A 110 -1.62 -9.19 -8.70
CA SER A 110 -0.97 -9.28 -10.01
C SER A 110 -0.95 -10.73 -10.49
N ALA A 111 -1.37 -10.96 -11.73
CA ALA A 111 -1.22 -12.24 -12.41
C ALA A 111 0.25 -12.59 -12.70
N VAL A 112 1.15 -11.60 -12.61
CA VAL A 112 2.57 -11.78 -12.81
C VAL A 112 3.20 -12.28 -11.51
N VAL A 113 3.64 -13.54 -11.52
CA VAL A 113 4.36 -14.12 -10.39
C VAL A 113 5.73 -13.44 -10.28
N PRO A 114 6.17 -13.03 -9.08
CA PRO A 114 7.52 -12.52 -8.90
C PRO A 114 8.52 -13.64 -9.24
N GLU A 115 9.28 -13.43 -10.31
CA GLU A 115 10.38 -14.32 -10.65
C GLU A 115 11.52 -14.07 -9.67
N ARG A 116 11.97 -15.13 -8.99
CA ARG A 116 13.16 -15.03 -8.15
C ARG A 116 14.39 -15.13 -9.02
N GLU A 117 15.29 -14.16 -8.86
CA GLU A 117 16.61 -14.20 -9.49
C GLU A 117 17.37 -15.45 -9.03
N SER A 118 18.15 -16.03 -9.94
CA SER A 118 19.08 -17.08 -9.57
C SER A 118 20.29 -16.47 -8.87
N ASP A 119 20.72 -17.05 -7.75
CA ASP A 119 21.94 -16.63 -7.06
C ASP A 119 23.13 -16.65 -8.04
N PRO A 120 23.88 -15.54 -8.20
CA PRO A 120 25.06 -15.46 -9.06
C PRO A 120 26.11 -16.54 -8.78
N TYR A 121 26.13 -17.09 -7.57
CA TYR A 121 27.05 -18.14 -7.14
C TYR A 121 26.45 -19.55 -7.23
N GLN A 122 25.20 -19.70 -7.67
CA GLN A 122 24.57 -21.00 -7.81
C GLN A 122 25.23 -21.80 -8.95
N PRO A 123 25.84 -22.97 -8.67
CA PRO A 123 26.45 -23.78 -9.70
C PRO A 123 25.38 -24.37 -10.62
N LEU A 124 25.61 -24.33 -11.94
CA LEU A 124 24.67 -24.84 -12.96
C LEU A 124 24.39 -26.36 -12.88
N GLY A 125 25.25 -27.11 -12.18
CA GLY A 125 25.20 -28.58 -12.11
C GLY A 125 25.57 -29.26 -13.43
N SER A 126 26.10 -30.48 -13.35
CA SER A 126 26.49 -31.28 -14.54
C SER A 126 25.29 -31.91 -15.27
N GLY A 127 24.06 -31.75 -14.75
CA GLY A 127 22.83 -32.35 -15.28
C GLY A 127 22.12 -31.55 -16.38
N ARG A 128 22.65 -30.39 -16.82
CA ARG A 128 22.05 -29.54 -17.87
C ARG A 128 22.96 -29.44 -19.11
N PRO A 129 22.90 -30.40 -20.06
CA PRO A 129 23.86 -30.49 -21.18
C PRO A 129 23.57 -29.56 -22.38
N PHE A 130 22.41 -28.92 -22.47
CA PHE A 130 22.02 -28.08 -23.62
C PHE A 130 21.69 -26.64 -23.19
N GLY A 131 22.58 -25.67 -23.45
CA GLY A 131 22.20 -24.25 -23.31
C GLY A 131 23.28 -23.21 -23.06
N ASN A 132 24.57 -23.47 -23.32
CA ASN A 132 25.65 -22.52 -23.01
C ASN A 132 26.28 -21.89 -24.25
N THR A 133 25.74 -20.75 -24.70
CA THR A 133 26.60 -19.69 -25.25
C THR A 133 27.01 -18.79 -24.08
N PHE A 134 28.16 -18.11 -24.15
CA PHE A 134 28.58 -17.15 -23.11
C PHE A 134 27.50 -16.10 -22.79
N ALA A 135 26.59 -15.83 -23.74
CA ALA A 135 25.46 -14.92 -23.60
C ALA A 135 24.30 -15.42 -22.70
N SER A 136 24.15 -16.74 -22.48
CA SER A 136 23.10 -17.27 -21.60
C SER A 136 23.52 -17.35 -20.12
N ARG A 137 24.80 -17.09 -19.81
CA ARG A 137 25.35 -17.09 -18.44
C ARG A 137 24.84 -15.91 -17.59
N PHE A 138 24.36 -14.86 -18.24
CA PHE A 138 23.94 -13.61 -17.60
C PHE A 138 22.44 -13.29 -17.80
N LYS A 139 21.69 -14.14 -18.50
CA LYS A 139 20.24 -13.93 -18.71
C LYS A 139 19.39 -14.04 -17.43
N TYR A 140 19.98 -14.55 -16.36
CA TYR A 140 19.34 -14.65 -15.04
C TYR A 140 19.94 -13.67 -14.01
N GLN A 141 20.82 -12.77 -14.46
CA GLN A 141 21.38 -11.69 -13.66
C GLN A 141 20.79 -10.37 -14.16
N GLY A 142 19.51 -10.14 -13.83
CA GLY A 142 18.99 -8.77 -13.84
C GLY A 142 19.48 -8.09 -12.57
N ASN A 143 19.93 -6.84 -12.65
CA ASN A 143 19.80 -5.99 -11.47
C ASN A 143 18.30 -5.75 -11.33
N ASN A 144 17.69 -6.11 -10.20
CA ASN A 144 16.32 -5.71 -9.93
C ASN A 144 16.26 -4.18 -10.02
N LYS A 145 15.69 -3.69 -11.12
CA LYS A 145 15.56 -2.26 -11.37
C LYS A 145 14.43 -1.67 -10.54
N ASN A 146 13.48 -2.48 -10.08
CA ASN A 146 12.29 -1.98 -9.43
C ASN A 146 12.43 -2.09 -7.91
N ALA A 147 11.78 -1.17 -7.20
CA ALA A 147 11.75 -1.21 -5.74
C ALA A 147 11.02 -2.47 -5.24
N PRO A 148 11.21 -2.88 -3.97
CA PRO A 148 10.43 -3.95 -3.37
C PRO A 148 8.93 -3.61 -3.40
N ASP A 149 8.08 -4.54 -3.86
CA ASP A 149 6.61 -4.36 -3.81
C ASP A 149 6.12 -4.39 -2.35
N ASN A 150 6.16 -3.25 -1.68
CA ASN A 150 5.58 -3.05 -0.35
C ASN A 150 4.72 -1.77 -0.33
N CYS A 151 3.79 -1.67 0.62
CA CYS A 151 2.87 -0.52 0.70
C CYS A 151 3.54 0.79 1.15
N GLU A 152 4.84 0.72 1.44
CA GLU A 152 5.67 1.84 1.88
C GLU A 152 6.58 2.33 0.76
N THR A 153 6.57 1.65 -0.40
CA THR A 153 7.26 2.09 -1.60
C THR A 153 6.43 3.15 -2.28
N LEU A 154 7.07 4.27 -2.57
CA LEU A 154 6.45 5.43 -3.20
C LEU A 154 6.84 5.46 -4.68
N ASP A 155 5.86 5.66 -5.56
CA ASP A 155 6.11 5.82 -6.98
C ASP A 155 6.40 7.30 -7.31
N LEU A 156 7.42 7.54 -8.13
CA LEU A 156 7.78 8.88 -8.61
C LEU A 156 8.08 8.82 -10.11
N ILE A 157 7.65 9.80 -10.88
CA ILE A 157 7.95 9.84 -12.32
C ILE A 157 9.28 10.58 -12.54
N VAL A 158 10.09 10.15 -13.52
CA VAL A 158 11.32 10.87 -13.89
C VAL A 158 10.99 12.33 -14.25
N GLY A 159 11.65 13.27 -13.57
CA GLY A 159 11.47 14.71 -13.74
C GLY A 159 10.29 15.32 -12.96
N GLN A 160 9.41 14.49 -12.38
CA GLN A 160 8.40 14.96 -11.44
C GLN A 160 9.05 15.26 -10.09
N THR A 161 8.53 16.31 -9.46
CA THR A 161 8.85 16.68 -8.10
C THR A 161 7.59 16.53 -7.27
N ASP A 162 7.69 15.86 -6.12
CA ASP A 162 6.56 15.64 -5.22
C ASP A 162 6.98 15.79 -3.76
N TYR A 163 5.99 16.01 -2.90
CA TYR A 163 6.16 16.27 -1.48
C TYR A 163 5.88 15.02 -0.65
N PHE A 164 6.83 14.67 0.21
CA PHE A 164 6.73 13.50 1.08
C PHE A 164 6.92 13.90 2.54
N SER A 165 6.19 13.21 3.42
CA SER A 165 6.23 13.42 4.87
C SER A 165 6.41 12.10 5.58
N VAL A 166 7.34 12.06 6.54
CA VAL A 166 7.64 10.88 7.35
C VAL A 166 7.44 11.22 8.82
N ASP A 167 6.72 10.34 9.52
CA ASP A 167 6.36 10.52 10.92
C ASP A 167 7.36 9.81 11.85
N PHE A 168 8.17 10.59 12.57
CA PHE A 168 9.08 10.06 13.59
C PHE A 168 8.48 10.08 15.00
N ASN A 169 7.26 10.59 15.20
CA ASN A 169 6.66 10.71 16.53
C ASN A 169 6.47 9.36 17.24
N ARG A 170 6.30 8.28 16.47
CA ARG A 170 6.25 6.90 17.01
C ARG A 170 7.55 6.49 17.71
N TYR A 171 8.66 7.09 17.32
CA TYR A 171 9.99 6.78 17.83
C TYR A 171 10.47 7.78 18.89
N LEU A 172 9.83 8.95 18.98
CA LEU A 172 10.07 9.96 19.99
C LEU A 172 9.28 9.59 21.26
N LEU A 173 9.99 9.18 22.32
CA LEU A 173 9.38 8.99 23.65
C LEU A 173 8.93 10.34 24.23
N GLU A 174 7.99 10.32 25.19
CA GLU A 174 7.45 11.53 25.83
C GLU A 174 8.57 12.50 26.26
N GLY A 175 8.58 13.70 25.66
CA GLY A 175 9.54 14.77 25.96
C GLY A 175 10.81 14.78 25.10
N ASN A 176 10.98 13.84 24.16
CA ASN A 176 12.09 13.88 23.20
C ASN A 176 11.71 14.69 21.96
N THR A 177 12.62 15.54 21.49
CA THR A 177 12.50 16.28 20.23
C THR A 177 13.62 15.89 19.27
N ILE A 178 13.39 16.13 17.98
CA ILE A 178 14.43 16.00 16.95
C ILE A 178 15.45 17.12 17.16
N ASP A 179 16.72 16.76 17.23
CA ASP A 179 17.84 17.70 17.40
C ASP A 179 18.50 18.01 16.07
N SER A 180 18.74 16.97 15.28
CA SER A 180 19.28 17.05 13.93
C SER A 180 18.82 15.85 13.12
N TYR A 181 18.79 16.02 11.80
CA TYR A 181 18.54 14.94 10.86
C TYR A 181 19.48 15.09 9.66
N THR A 182 19.80 13.96 9.04
CA THR A 182 20.55 13.91 7.77
C THR A 182 19.78 13.06 6.78
N ILE A 183 19.73 13.51 5.54
CA ILE A 183 19.09 12.78 4.43
C ILE A 183 20.21 12.37 3.46
N ASP A 184 20.37 11.07 3.28
CA ASP A 184 21.27 10.50 2.28
C ASP A 184 20.44 10.15 1.04
N ASP A 185 20.72 10.85 -0.06
CA ASP A 185 20.06 10.64 -1.35
C ASP A 185 20.46 9.31 -2.00
N GLY A 186 19.47 8.62 -2.56
CA GLY A 186 19.67 7.38 -3.30
C GLY A 186 20.14 7.59 -4.75
N GLN A 187 20.68 6.55 -5.39
CA GLN A 187 20.93 6.59 -6.83
C GLN A 187 19.59 6.60 -7.59
N GLY A 188 19.06 7.78 -7.92
CA GLY A 188 17.88 7.95 -8.78
C GLY A 188 16.84 8.97 -8.30
N VAL A 189 16.95 9.45 -7.06
CA VAL A 189 16.09 10.52 -6.52
C VAL A 189 16.97 11.53 -5.79
N GLU A 190 16.71 12.82 -6.01
CA GLU A 190 17.40 13.93 -5.35
C GLU A 190 16.41 14.68 -4.45
N VAL A 191 16.84 15.01 -3.22
CA VAL A 191 16.07 15.84 -2.30
C VAL A 191 16.45 17.30 -2.49
N ILE A 192 15.48 18.12 -2.85
CA ILE A 192 15.68 19.55 -3.16
C ILE A 192 15.65 20.36 -1.86
N GLU A 193 14.58 20.18 -1.08
CA GLU A 193 14.37 20.87 0.18
C GLU A 193 13.91 19.88 1.25
N SER A 194 14.28 20.15 2.50
CA SER A 194 13.79 19.42 3.65
C SER A 194 13.54 20.36 4.83
N THR A 195 12.46 20.11 5.56
CA THR A 195 12.05 20.86 6.74
C THR A 195 11.57 19.91 7.82
N GLU A 196 11.85 20.25 9.08
CA GLU A 196 11.33 19.53 10.24
C GLU A 196 10.22 20.37 10.88
N SER A 197 9.12 19.71 11.23
CA SER A 197 8.00 20.32 11.93
C SER A 197 7.34 19.29 12.83
N GLU A 198 7.37 19.53 14.14
CA GLU A 198 6.63 18.75 15.14
C GLU A 198 6.85 17.23 15.02
N GLY A 199 8.10 16.79 14.78
CA GLY A 199 8.44 15.37 14.66
C GLY A 199 8.14 14.75 13.29
N PHE A 200 7.66 15.54 12.33
CA PHE A 200 7.57 15.17 10.92
C PHE A 200 8.77 15.73 10.16
N ILE A 201 9.34 14.90 9.28
CA ILE A 201 10.33 15.34 8.29
C ILE A 201 9.61 15.42 6.95
N ASN A 202 9.43 16.66 6.48
CA ASN A 202 8.87 16.96 5.18
C ASN A 202 10.00 17.22 4.21
N PHE A 203 9.98 16.58 3.04
CA PHE A 203 10.99 16.78 2.02
C PHE A 203 10.38 16.77 0.62
N GLU A 204 11.00 17.54 -0.27
CA GLU A 204 10.67 17.61 -1.67
C GLU A 204 11.66 16.76 -2.45
N ALA A 205 11.17 15.72 -3.13
CA ALA A 205 12.00 14.77 -3.84
C ALA A 205 11.71 14.80 -5.35
N LYS A 206 12.77 14.72 -6.15
CA LYS A 206 12.72 14.72 -7.61
C LYS A 206 13.28 13.44 -8.20
N GLY A 207 12.53 12.83 -9.12
CA GLY A 207 12.97 11.63 -9.85
C GLY A 207 14.03 12.00 -10.89
N LEU A 208 15.22 11.41 -10.81
CA LEU A 208 16.32 11.64 -11.75
C LEU A 208 16.51 10.48 -12.73
N ALA A 209 16.43 9.25 -12.25
CA ALA A 209 16.70 8.06 -13.05
C ALA A 209 15.74 6.93 -12.71
N VAL A 210 15.33 6.19 -13.74
CA VAL A 210 14.39 5.07 -13.63
C VAL A 210 14.98 3.96 -12.77
N GLY A 211 14.17 3.49 -11.84
CA GLY A 211 14.44 2.32 -11.03
C GLY A 211 14.37 2.57 -9.52
N PHE A 212 14.96 1.66 -8.76
CA PHE A 212 14.94 1.63 -7.32
C PHE A 212 15.89 2.67 -6.74
N ALA A 213 15.33 3.64 -6.03
CA ALA A 213 16.06 4.72 -5.39
C ALA A 213 15.67 4.82 -3.90
N PRO A 214 16.42 4.19 -2.98
CA PRO A 214 16.15 4.33 -1.56
C PRO A 214 16.71 5.65 -1.04
N ILE A 215 15.90 6.43 -0.31
CA ILE A 215 16.35 7.56 0.49
C ILE A 215 16.50 7.10 1.93
N LYS A 216 17.61 7.45 2.58
CA LYS A 216 17.82 7.13 3.99
C LYS A 216 17.78 8.40 4.82
N ILE A 217 16.83 8.48 5.74
CA ILE A 217 16.70 9.57 6.70
C ILE A 217 17.24 9.07 8.04
N THR A 218 18.22 9.78 8.59
CA THR A 218 18.79 9.46 9.90
C THR A 218 18.49 10.61 10.86
N VAL A 219 17.73 10.32 11.92
CA VAL A 219 17.30 11.31 12.91
C VAL A 219 18.04 11.11 14.22
N THR A 220 18.52 12.20 14.83
CA THR A 220 19.11 12.21 16.17
C THR A 220 18.17 12.93 17.14
N SER A 221 17.83 12.28 18.25
CA SER A 221 16.90 12.80 19.26
C SER A 221 17.59 13.30 20.54
N THR A 222 17.14 14.43 21.07
CA THR A 222 17.55 14.98 22.38
C THR A 222 16.45 14.69 23.42
N PRO A 223 16.77 14.32 24.68
CA PRO A 223 18.07 14.20 25.32
C PRO A 223 18.68 12.79 25.28
N SER A 224 18.01 11.84 24.61
CA SER A 224 18.43 10.42 24.63
C SER A 224 19.65 10.12 23.75
N GLY A 225 19.99 11.01 22.80
CA GLY A 225 21.08 10.83 21.84
C GLY A 225 20.87 9.66 20.88
N ARG A 226 19.64 9.15 20.76
CA ARG A 226 19.33 8.00 19.90
C ARG A 226 19.35 8.41 18.44
N VAL A 227 20.05 7.60 17.64
CA VAL A 227 20.12 7.70 16.20
C VAL A 227 19.17 6.67 15.60
N ILE A 228 18.21 7.13 14.80
CA ILE A 228 17.15 6.30 14.22
C ILE A 228 17.22 6.43 12.70
N PRO A 229 17.72 5.40 11.99
CA PRO A 229 17.69 5.37 10.54
C PRO A 229 16.36 4.82 10.05
N GLU A 230 15.72 5.53 9.12
CA GLU A 230 14.55 5.10 8.37
C GLU A 230 14.88 5.14 6.87
N THR A 231 14.49 4.10 6.15
CA THR A 231 14.72 3.98 4.72
C THR A 231 13.40 4.03 3.99
N ILE A 232 13.26 4.95 3.05
CA ILE A 232 12.09 5.11 2.21
C ILE A 232 12.46 4.61 0.84
N ASN A 233 11.67 3.68 0.31
CA ASN A 233 11.90 3.11 -1.00
C ASN A 233 11.13 3.91 -2.03
N PHE A 234 11.82 4.45 -3.04
CA PHE A 234 11.18 5.02 -4.22
C PHE A 234 11.31 4.08 -5.40
N ASN A 235 10.23 3.96 -6.15
CA ASN A 235 10.17 3.32 -7.44
C ASN A 235 10.02 4.40 -8.51
N VAL A 236 11.12 4.73 -9.20
CA VAL A 236 11.09 5.78 -10.21
C VAL A 236 10.70 5.19 -11.55
N THR A 237 9.59 5.63 -12.12
CA THR A 237 9.04 5.13 -13.39
C THR A 237 9.18 6.13 -14.53
N GLU A 238 9.22 5.64 -15.77
CA GLU A 238 9.16 6.50 -16.98
C GLU A 238 7.73 7.01 -17.19
N SER A 239 7.60 8.26 -17.64
CA SER A 239 6.32 8.90 -17.98
C SER A 239 5.66 8.31 -19.23
#